data_AF-A0A8S8ZBI8-F1
#
_entry.id   AF-A0A8S8ZBI8-F1
#
_cell.length_a   1.000
_cell.length_b   1.000
_cell.length_c   1.000
_cell.angle_alpha   90.00
_cell.angle_beta   90.00
_cell.angle_gamma   90.00
#
_symmetry.space_group_name_H-M   'P 1'
#
loop_
_entity.id
_entity.type
_entity.pdbx_description
1 polymer ?
#
loop_
_entity_poly.entity_id
_entity_poly.type
_entity_poly.pdbx_seq_one_letter_code
_entity_poly.pdbx_strand_id
1 'polypeptide(L)'
;MKPPVHVLFPVAEKGGITRDILKASAKSESFFSNLNNRRCDHCNIPSIGIVCTKCGKKTTKYYICRICKDELETPHCEKCKRDANGFSYKQFPLKQSLISAQEKLGIRAKSPFKGVEQLINQEKIPEPLEKGLIRQNFGLSVFKDGTVRFDATNSPLTHFKLSWIGTTVDQIKNLGYEKDVNGNPITNDEQLIELKMQDVIIPLESAEYLVNVSKYIDFELQKFFGKQPFYNLKNTQDLLGHLVIGACTSYLSRNYRTTNWIY
;
A
#
# COMPACT_ATOMS: atom_id res chain seq x y z
N MET A 1 10.62 -5.44 -2.13
CA MET A 1 10.64 -6.91 -2.37
C MET A 1 11.41 -7.18 -3.66
N LYS A 2 12.18 -8.27 -3.75
CA LYS A 2 12.78 -8.72 -5.02
C LYS A 2 12.04 -10.00 -5.46
N PRO A 3 11.40 -10.02 -6.64
CA PRO A 3 11.16 -8.93 -7.58
C PRO A 3 10.17 -7.86 -7.04
N PRO A 4 10.14 -6.65 -7.61
CA PRO A 4 9.16 -5.62 -7.25
C PRO A 4 7.74 -6.09 -7.59
N VAL A 5 6.79 -5.73 -6.74
CA VAL A 5 5.38 -6.14 -6.81
C VAL A 5 4.52 -4.90 -6.86
N HIS A 6 3.46 -4.89 -7.66
CA HIS A 6 2.51 -3.76 -7.72
C HIS A 6 1.26 -4.02 -6.85
N VAL A 7 0.85 -5.29 -6.73
CA VAL A 7 -0.35 -5.69 -5.98
C VAL A 7 -0.14 -6.99 -5.23
N LEU A 8 -0.67 -7.06 -4.02
CA LEU A 8 -0.69 -8.28 -3.22
C LEU A 8 -1.84 -9.20 -3.67
N PHE A 9 -1.74 -9.71 -4.90
CA PHE A 9 -2.67 -10.68 -5.47
C PHE A 9 -1.94 -11.96 -5.91
N PRO A 10 -2.38 -13.15 -5.48
CA PRO A 10 -1.67 -14.40 -5.76
C PRO A 10 -1.93 -14.86 -7.20
N VAL A 11 -0.88 -14.96 -8.01
CA VAL A 11 -0.90 -15.46 -9.40
C VAL A 11 -0.29 -16.86 -9.58
N ALA A 12 0.31 -17.42 -8.52
CA ALA A 12 1.01 -18.70 -8.55
C ALA A 12 1.96 -18.79 -9.77
N GLU A 13 1.99 -19.92 -10.45
CA GLU A 13 2.81 -20.17 -11.65
C GLU A 13 2.17 -19.60 -12.94
N LYS A 14 0.88 -19.24 -12.92
CA LYS A 14 0.13 -18.81 -14.11
C LYS A 14 0.64 -17.48 -14.68
N GLY A 15 1.31 -16.67 -13.86
CA GLY A 15 1.95 -15.41 -14.29
C GLY A 15 3.35 -15.57 -14.90
N GLY A 16 3.88 -16.79 -14.96
CA GLY A 16 5.26 -17.07 -15.38
C GLY A 16 6.32 -16.48 -14.44
N ILE A 17 7.58 -16.42 -14.90
CA ILE A 17 8.73 -15.93 -14.12
C ILE A 17 8.50 -14.49 -13.61
N THR A 18 7.82 -13.66 -14.40
CA THR A 18 7.54 -12.25 -14.07
C THR A 18 6.33 -12.07 -13.15
N ARG A 19 5.61 -13.15 -12.81
CA ARG A 19 4.39 -13.11 -11.98
C ARG A 19 3.37 -12.10 -12.51
N ASP A 20 3.17 -12.09 -13.82
CA ASP A 20 2.33 -11.10 -14.51
C ASP A 20 0.86 -11.53 -14.50
N ILE A 21 0.01 -10.70 -13.89
CA ILE A 21 -1.43 -10.90 -13.79
C ILE A 21 -2.09 -10.88 -15.17
N LEU A 22 -1.59 -10.07 -16.11
CA LEU A 22 -2.14 -10.02 -17.46
C LEU A 22 -1.95 -11.35 -18.18
N LYS A 23 -0.74 -11.94 -18.10
CA LYS A 23 -0.47 -13.27 -18.65
C LYS A 23 -1.34 -14.34 -17.98
N ALA A 24 -1.50 -14.28 -16.65
CA ALA A 24 -2.36 -15.19 -15.92
C ALA A 24 -3.85 -15.09 -16.34
N SER A 25 -4.32 -13.86 -16.62
CA SER A 25 -5.69 -13.60 -17.07
C SER A 25 -5.95 -14.04 -18.51
N ALA A 26 -4.93 -14.01 -19.37
CA ALA A 26 -5.04 -14.38 -20.78
C ALA A 26 -4.96 -15.89 -21.01
N LYS A 27 -4.16 -16.62 -20.21
CA LYS A 27 -3.90 -18.06 -20.40
C LYS A 27 -4.98 -18.99 -19.85
N SER A 28 -5.79 -18.56 -18.90
CA SER A 28 -6.74 -19.45 -18.22
C SER A 28 -8.14 -18.88 -18.19
N GLU A 29 -9.10 -19.58 -18.80
CA GLU A 29 -10.54 -19.30 -18.65
C GLU A 29 -10.98 -19.47 -17.19
N SER A 30 -10.40 -20.46 -16.49
CA SER A 30 -10.58 -20.70 -15.06
C SER A 30 -9.26 -20.50 -14.30
N PHE A 31 -9.08 -19.32 -13.70
CA PHE A 31 -7.97 -19.04 -12.79
C PHE A 31 -8.26 -19.66 -11.42
N PHE A 32 -7.27 -20.32 -10.81
CA PHE A 32 -7.42 -21.01 -9.52
C PHE A 32 -6.33 -20.52 -8.59
N SER A 33 -6.68 -20.17 -7.35
CA SER A 33 -5.73 -19.68 -6.35
C SER A 33 -6.24 -19.88 -4.93
N ASN A 34 -5.32 -19.83 -3.97
CA ASN A 34 -5.64 -19.88 -2.56
C ASN A 34 -6.10 -18.50 -2.09
N LEU A 35 -7.41 -18.36 -1.89
CA LEU A 35 -8.06 -17.09 -1.55
C LEU A 35 -8.96 -17.28 -0.33
N ASN A 36 -9.18 -16.19 0.41
CA ASN A 36 -10.19 -16.15 1.46
C ASN A 36 -11.56 -16.62 0.93
N ASN A 37 -12.22 -17.49 1.71
CA ASN A 37 -13.55 -18.01 1.47
C ASN A 37 -14.59 -16.93 1.78
N ARG A 38 -14.81 -16.07 0.79
CA ARG A 38 -15.82 -15.01 0.86
C ARG A 38 -16.69 -15.05 -0.40
N ARG A 39 -18.00 -14.93 -0.22
CA ARG A 39 -19.00 -14.94 -1.30
C ARG A 39 -20.00 -13.80 -1.15
N CYS A 40 -20.57 -13.36 -2.25
CA CYS A 40 -21.67 -12.40 -2.22
C CYS A 40 -23.00 -13.13 -2.00
N ASP A 41 -23.79 -12.73 -1.01
CA ASP A 41 -25.09 -13.36 -0.70
C ASP A 41 -26.11 -13.21 -1.83
N HIS A 42 -25.95 -12.19 -2.68
CA HIS A 42 -26.88 -11.89 -3.75
C HIS A 42 -26.45 -12.46 -5.11
N CYS A 43 -25.16 -12.35 -5.46
CA CYS A 43 -24.66 -12.82 -6.75
C CYS A 43 -24.10 -14.24 -6.71
N ASN A 44 -23.86 -14.78 -5.51
CA ASN A 44 -23.18 -16.05 -5.28
C ASN A 44 -21.80 -16.17 -5.96
N ILE A 45 -21.12 -15.04 -6.22
CA ILE A 45 -19.79 -14.98 -6.83
C ILE A 45 -18.73 -14.88 -5.72
N PRO A 46 -17.57 -15.57 -5.86
CA PRO A 46 -16.44 -15.40 -4.94
C PRO A 46 -15.95 -13.95 -4.97
N SER A 47 -15.84 -13.34 -3.79
CA SER A 47 -15.40 -11.95 -3.65
C SER A 47 -14.08 -11.86 -2.90
N ILE A 48 -13.27 -10.87 -3.28
CA ILE A 48 -11.99 -10.54 -2.60
C ILE A 48 -12.23 -9.59 -1.42
N GLY A 49 -13.19 -8.67 -1.57
CA GLY A 49 -13.41 -7.56 -0.64
C GLY A 49 -14.64 -7.71 0.23
N ILE A 50 -14.85 -6.73 1.11
CA ILE A 50 -16.02 -6.69 2.00
C ILE A 50 -17.33 -6.43 1.22
N VAL A 51 -17.19 -5.76 0.08
CA VAL A 51 -18.27 -5.34 -0.81
C VAL A 51 -18.10 -6.06 -2.14
N CYS A 52 -19.20 -6.56 -2.69
CA CYS A 52 -19.21 -7.18 -4.00
C CYS A 52 -18.98 -6.12 -5.09
N THR A 53 -18.02 -6.36 -5.98
CA THR A 53 -17.71 -5.47 -7.11
C THR A 53 -18.83 -5.39 -8.14
N LYS A 54 -19.69 -6.41 -8.22
CA LYS A 54 -20.81 -6.48 -9.19
C LYS A 54 -22.09 -5.82 -8.69
N CYS A 55 -22.47 -6.01 -7.42
CA CYS A 55 -23.76 -5.54 -6.89
C CYS A 55 -23.67 -4.57 -5.71
N GLY A 56 -22.48 -4.26 -5.21
CA GLY A 56 -22.31 -3.32 -4.09
C GLY A 56 -22.81 -3.82 -2.72
N LYS A 57 -23.38 -5.02 -2.64
CA LYS A 57 -23.82 -5.61 -1.36
C LYS A 57 -22.65 -6.18 -0.57
N LYS A 58 -22.83 -6.28 0.76
CA LYS A 58 -21.87 -6.93 1.64
C LYS A 58 -21.73 -8.40 1.27
N THR A 59 -20.52 -8.92 1.47
CA THR A 59 -20.19 -10.33 1.26
C THR A 59 -20.05 -11.03 2.62
N THR A 60 -20.18 -12.35 2.65
CA THR A 60 -20.07 -13.17 3.86
C THR A 60 -18.85 -14.07 3.77
N LYS A 61 -18.18 -14.27 4.91
CA LYS A 61 -17.11 -15.26 5.03
C LYS A 61 -17.77 -16.61 5.31
N TYR A 62 -17.20 -17.67 4.75
CA TYR A 62 -17.56 -19.05 5.07
C TYR A 62 -16.27 -19.84 5.31
N TYR A 63 -16.37 -20.96 6.00
CA TYR A 63 -15.25 -21.82 6.36
C TYR A 63 -15.48 -23.20 5.78
N ILE A 64 -14.39 -23.90 5.47
CA ILE A 64 -14.47 -25.28 4.97
C ILE A 64 -13.75 -26.19 5.97
N CYS A 65 -14.45 -27.20 6.48
CA CYS A 65 -13.83 -28.18 7.36
C CYS A 65 -12.80 -29.03 6.59
N ARG A 66 -11.63 -29.26 7.17
CA ARG A 66 -10.55 -30.04 6.52
C ARG A 66 -10.89 -31.52 6.34
N ILE A 67 -11.82 -32.06 7.13
CA ILE A 67 -12.16 -33.49 7.16
C ILE A 67 -13.46 -33.75 6.41
N CYS A 68 -14.59 -33.23 6.90
CA CYS A 68 -15.89 -33.49 6.29
C CYS A 68 -16.16 -32.63 5.04
N LYS A 69 -15.34 -31.60 4.78
CA LYS A 69 -15.51 -30.63 3.68
C LYS A 69 -16.83 -29.85 3.72
N ASP A 70 -17.56 -29.88 4.83
CA ASP A 70 -18.76 -29.07 5.02
C ASP A 70 -18.42 -27.57 5.00
N GLU A 71 -19.31 -26.79 4.39
CA GLU A 71 -19.31 -25.33 4.48
C GLU A 71 -19.93 -24.90 5.82
N LEU A 72 -19.21 -24.07 6.56
CA LEU A 72 -19.58 -23.60 7.89
C LEU A 72 -19.58 -22.07 7.92
N GLU A 73 -20.45 -21.49 8.74
CA GLU A 73 -20.42 -20.04 9.02
C GLU A 73 -19.44 -19.70 10.15
N THR A 74 -19.14 -20.69 11.00
CA THR A 74 -18.23 -20.56 12.14
C THR A 74 -16.86 -21.18 11.82
N PRO A 75 -15.79 -20.70 12.48
CA PRO A 75 -14.45 -21.25 12.31
C PRO A 75 -14.27 -22.64 12.95
N HIS A 76 -15.29 -23.19 13.60
CA HIS A 76 -15.21 -24.47 14.30
C HIS A 76 -16.27 -25.45 13.79
N CYS A 77 -15.84 -26.65 13.42
CA CYS A 77 -16.74 -27.70 12.96
C CYS A 77 -17.26 -28.53 14.15
N GLU A 78 -18.55 -28.45 14.43
CA GLU A 78 -19.18 -29.22 15.51
C GLU A 78 -19.13 -30.74 15.28
N LYS A 79 -19.24 -31.17 14.01
CA LYS A 79 -19.20 -32.60 13.65
C LYS A 79 -17.82 -33.23 13.87
N CYS A 80 -16.76 -32.50 13.53
CA CYS A 80 -15.38 -33.00 13.61
C CYS A 80 -14.62 -32.51 14.85
N LYS A 81 -15.21 -31.60 15.64
CA LYS A 81 -14.60 -30.92 16.80
C LYS A 81 -13.23 -30.32 16.49
N ARG A 82 -13.09 -29.68 15.33
CA ARG A 82 -11.83 -29.12 14.82
C ARG A 82 -12.06 -27.82 14.08
N ASP A 83 -11.01 -27.01 14.00
CA ASP A 83 -11.07 -25.72 13.31
C ASP A 83 -11.11 -25.88 11.79
N ALA A 84 -11.92 -25.03 11.17
CA ALA A 84 -12.16 -24.97 9.75
C ALA A 84 -11.30 -23.88 9.10
N ASN A 85 -10.98 -24.06 7.81
CA ASN A 85 -10.17 -23.09 7.08
C ASN A 85 -11.03 -21.97 6.49
N GLY A 86 -10.65 -20.73 6.76
CA GLY A 86 -11.24 -19.53 6.16
C GLY A 86 -10.72 -19.22 4.75
N PHE A 87 -9.91 -20.09 4.16
CA PHE A 87 -9.42 -19.96 2.78
C PHE A 87 -9.39 -21.33 2.11
N SER A 88 -9.50 -21.35 0.79
CA SER A 88 -9.43 -22.58 -0.01
C SER A 88 -8.85 -22.32 -1.39
N TYR A 89 -8.39 -23.39 -2.03
CA TYR A 89 -7.98 -23.36 -3.42
C TYR A 89 -9.22 -23.39 -4.30
N LYS A 90 -9.62 -22.23 -4.85
CA LYS A 90 -10.88 -22.09 -5.60
C LYS A 90 -10.70 -21.34 -6.90
N GLN A 91 -11.70 -21.51 -7.78
CA GLN A 91 -11.79 -20.76 -9.02
C GLN A 91 -12.14 -19.31 -8.74
N PHE A 92 -11.46 -18.39 -9.43
CA PHE A 92 -11.72 -16.96 -9.37
C PHE A 92 -11.73 -16.37 -10.79
N PRO A 93 -12.76 -15.60 -11.18
CA PRO A 93 -12.84 -14.99 -12.51
C PRO A 93 -11.90 -13.79 -12.63
N LEU A 94 -10.60 -14.07 -12.80
CA LEU A 94 -9.55 -13.06 -12.85
C LEU A 94 -9.72 -12.10 -14.04
N LYS A 95 -10.03 -12.62 -15.23
CA LYS A 95 -10.21 -11.82 -16.44
C LYS A 95 -11.34 -10.79 -16.30
N GLN A 96 -12.50 -11.24 -15.84
CA GLN A 96 -13.66 -10.36 -15.61
C GLN A 96 -13.34 -9.31 -14.54
N SER A 97 -12.74 -9.72 -13.43
CA SER A 97 -12.38 -8.82 -12.34
C SER A 97 -11.36 -7.75 -12.78
N LEU A 98 -10.39 -8.12 -13.62
CA LEU A 98 -9.42 -7.19 -14.18
C LEU A 98 -10.08 -6.20 -15.15
N ILE A 99 -10.97 -6.67 -16.03
CA ILE A 99 -11.71 -5.80 -16.96
C ILE A 99 -12.54 -4.77 -16.17
N SER A 100 -13.32 -5.22 -15.18
CA SER A 100 -14.11 -4.32 -14.33
C SER A 100 -13.24 -3.32 -13.57
N ALA A 101 -12.06 -3.72 -13.09
CA ALA A 101 -11.12 -2.83 -12.42
C ALA A 101 -10.58 -1.75 -13.38
N GLN A 102 -10.25 -2.12 -14.63
CA GLN A 102 -9.80 -1.17 -15.65
C GLN A 102 -10.91 -0.19 -16.06
N GLU A 103 -12.14 -0.68 -16.25
CA GLU A 103 -13.31 0.15 -16.59
C GLU A 103 -13.62 1.16 -15.49
N LYS A 104 -13.59 0.71 -14.23
CA LYS A 104 -13.85 1.58 -13.07
C LYS A 104 -12.83 2.71 -12.95
N LEU A 105 -11.55 2.42 -13.20
CA LEU A 105 -10.46 3.39 -13.06
C LEU A 105 -10.22 4.22 -14.33
N GLY A 106 -10.63 3.73 -15.50
CA GLY A 106 -10.24 4.30 -16.79
C GLY A 106 -8.76 4.10 -17.14
N ILE A 107 -8.07 3.17 -16.46
CA ILE A 107 -6.64 2.89 -16.66
C ILE A 107 -6.49 1.50 -17.28
N ARG A 108 -5.68 1.40 -18.33
CA ARG A 108 -5.29 0.12 -18.93
C ARG A 108 -4.06 -0.44 -18.22
N ALA A 109 -4.11 -1.72 -17.86
CA ALA A 109 -2.96 -2.43 -17.33
C ALA A 109 -1.88 -2.58 -18.40
N LYS A 110 -0.62 -2.40 -18.00
CA LYS A 110 0.55 -2.61 -18.87
C LYS A 110 1.27 -3.89 -18.46
N SER A 111 1.81 -4.65 -19.41
CA SER A 111 2.68 -5.78 -19.06
C SER A 111 4.10 -5.25 -18.79
N PRO A 112 4.77 -5.63 -17.68
CA PRO A 112 4.37 -6.63 -16.68
C PRO A 112 3.55 -6.04 -15.52
N PHE A 113 2.35 -6.57 -15.26
CA PHE A 113 1.55 -6.25 -14.08
C PHE A 113 1.80 -7.28 -12.97
N LYS A 114 2.84 -7.03 -12.17
CA LYS A 114 3.39 -7.98 -11.19
C LYS A 114 2.51 -8.16 -9.95
N GLY A 115 2.07 -9.40 -9.71
CA GLY A 115 1.46 -9.87 -8.47
C GLY A 115 2.44 -10.63 -7.57
N VAL A 116 1.91 -11.39 -6.61
CA VAL A 116 2.69 -12.28 -5.74
C VAL A 116 2.47 -13.74 -6.13
N GLU A 117 3.40 -14.62 -5.80
CA GLU A 117 3.24 -16.06 -6.05
C GLU A 117 2.17 -16.64 -5.13
N GLN A 118 2.29 -16.37 -3.83
CA GLN A 118 1.35 -16.78 -2.80
C GLN A 118 1.18 -15.64 -1.79
N LEU A 119 -0.02 -15.54 -1.20
CA LEU A 119 -0.27 -14.67 -0.07
C LEU A 119 0.33 -15.27 1.20
N ILE A 120 1.07 -14.48 1.98
CA ILE A 120 1.72 -14.92 3.22
C ILE A 120 0.84 -14.63 4.46
N ASN A 121 -0.17 -13.78 4.33
CA ASN A 121 -1.10 -13.46 5.43
C ASN A 121 -1.89 -14.70 5.91
N GLN A 122 -2.30 -14.64 7.17
CA GLN A 122 -2.99 -15.73 7.87
C GLN A 122 -4.32 -16.12 7.17
N GLU A 123 -5.12 -15.13 6.78
CA GLU A 123 -6.43 -15.33 6.16
C GLU A 123 -6.39 -15.45 4.62
N LYS A 124 -5.22 -15.34 3.97
CA LYS A 124 -5.11 -15.36 2.49
C LYS A 124 -6.04 -14.35 1.79
N ILE A 125 -6.23 -13.18 2.40
CA ILE A 125 -6.97 -12.05 1.81
C ILE A 125 -6.09 -11.37 0.77
N PRO A 126 -6.52 -11.29 -0.50
CA PRO A 126 -5.83 -10.52 -1.53
C PRO A 126 -6.11 -9.02 -1.42
N GLU A 127 -5.20 -8.23 -1.94
CA GLU A 127 -5.43 -6.82 -2.21
C GLU A 127 -6.32 -6.63 -3.46
N PRO A 128 -7.22 -5.62 -3.49
CA PRO A 128 -7.97 -5.26 -4.69
C PRO A 128 -7.05 -4.92 -5.88
N LEU A 129 -7.41 -5.40 -7.07
CA LEU A 129 -6.63 -5.21 -8.29
C LEU A 129 -6.54 -3.74 -8.69
N GLU A 130 -7.56 -2.96 -8.37
CA GLU A 130 -7.65 -1.52 -8.61
C GLU A 130 -6.44 -0.78 -8.01
N LYS A 131 -6.09 -1.05 -6.76
CA LYS A 131 -4.93 -0.42 -6.11
C LYS A 131 -3.63 -0.72 -6.87
N GLY A 132 -3.49 -1.96 -7.32
CA GLY A 132 -2.39 -2.41 -8.15
C GLY A 132 -2.24 -1.63 -9.46
N LEU A 133 -3.36 -1.42 -10.17
CA LEU A 133 -3.37 -0.70 -11.44
C LEU A 133 -2.93 0.75 -11.26
N ILE A 134 -3.40 1.41 -10.21
CA ILE A 134 -3.01 2.79 -9.90
C ILE A 134 -1.51 2.83 -9.56
N ARG A 135 -1.00 1.91 -8.72
CA ARG A 135 0.45 1.86 -8.40
C ARG A 135 1.30 1.64 -9.63
N GLN A 136 0.91 0.73 -10.52
CA GLN A 136 1.62 0.51 -11.78
C GLN A 136 1.69 1.78 -12.63
N ASN A 137 0.60 2.54 -12.70
CA ASN A 137 0.55 3.77 -13.49
C ASN A 137 1.54 4.84 -12.99
N PHE A 138 1.74 4.92 -11.67
CA PHE A 138 2.69 5.84 -11.04
C PHE A 138 4.09 5.24 -10.81
N GLY A 139 4.37 4.03 -11.31
CA GLY A 139 5.66 3.37 -11.15
C GLY A 139 6.00 2.98 -9.70
N LEU A 140 5.00 2.83 -8.84
CA LEU A 140 5.18 2.53 -7.42
C LEU A 140 5.19 1.01 -7.18
N SER A 141 5.94 0.59 -6.16
CA SER A 141 5.96 -0.79 -5.70
C SER A 141 5.43 -0.92 -4.27
N VAL A 142 4.81 -2.05 -3.97
CA VAL A 142 4.20 -2.35 -2.67
C VAL A 142 5.07 -3.29 -1.84
N PHE A 143 5.09 -3.05 -0.53
CA PHE A 143 5.71 -3.93 0.46
C PHE A 143 4.71 -4.97 0.98
N LYS A 144 5.18 -5.95 1.78
CA LYS A 144 4.38 -7.11 2.21
C LYS A 144 3.13 -6.76 3.03
N ASP A 145 3.12 -5.58 3.66
CA ASP A 145 2.05 -5.04 4.50
C ASP A 145 1.10 -4.10 3.74
N GLY A 146 1.31 -3.89 2.43
CA GLY A 146 0.50 -2.98 1.63
C GLY A 146 1.01 -1.53 1.62
N THR A 147 2.11 -1.23 2.32
CA THR A 147 2.71 0.11 2.34
C THR A 147 3.64 0.33 1.15
N VAL A 148 3.82 1.59 0.75
CA VAL A 148 4.88 2.00 -0.20
C VAL A 148 6.03 2.56 0.61
N ARG A 149 7.25 2.06 0.37
CA ARG A 149 8.45 2.42 1.14
C ARG A 149 9.55 2.91 0.22
N PHE A 150 10.36 3.83 0.74
CA PHE A 150 11.60 4.27 0.13
C PHE A 150 12.72 3.95 1.12
N ASP A 151 13.68 3.13 0.70
CA ASP A 151 14.83 2.76 1.53
C ASP A 151 15.90 3.84 1.37
N ALA A 152 16.24 4.54 2.45
CA ALA A 152 17.28 5.56 2.49
C ALA A 152 18.22 5.33 3.67
N THR A 153 19.50 5.64 3.49
CA THR A 153 20.48 5.65 4.59
C THR A 153 20.28 6.91 5.42
N ASN A 154 20.13 6.76 6.73
CA ASN A 154 20.02 7.88 7.65
C ASN A 154 21.41 8.37 8.10
N SER A 155 21.56 9.68 8.26
CA SER A 155 22.73 10.31 8.87
C SER A 155 22.25 11.30 9.93
N PRO A 156 22.82 11.29 11.15
CA PRO A 156 22.43 12.23 12.17
C PRO A 156 22.84 13.65 11.76
N LEU A 157 21.91 14.60 11.92
CA LEU A 157 22.13 16.01 11.67
C LEU A 157 21.47 16.82 12.78
N THR A 158 22.20 17.76 13.35
CA THR A 158 21.69 18.68 14.39
C THR A 158 21.45 20.08 13.84
N HIS A 159 22.17 20.47 12.80
CA HIS A 159 22.12 21.81 12.22
C HIS A 159 22.11 21.75 10.70
N PHE A 160 21.43 22.70 10.07
CA PHE A 160 21.39 22.81 8.61
C PHE A 160 21.43 24.27 8.17
N LYS A 161 21.75 24.47 6.89
CA LYS A 161 21.60 25.75 6.19
C LYS A 161 20.48 25.66 5.17
N LEU A 162 19.82 26.79 4.89
CA LEU A 162 18.76 26.84 3.88
C LEU A 162 19.31 26.56 2.48
N SER A 163 20.55 27.00 2.20
CA SER A 163 21.23 26.74 0.93
C SER A 163 21.45 25.25 0.65
N TRP A 164 21.51 24.40 1.67
CA TRP A 164 21.68 22.94 1.49
C TRP A 164 20.39 22.22 1.11
N ILE A 165 19.25 22.71 1.61
CA ILE A 165 17.93 22.07 1.42
C ILE A 165 17.13 22.70 0.27
N GLY A 166 17.54 23.86 -0.21
CA GLY A 166 16.89 24.54 -1.33
C GLY A 166 15.52 25.12 -0.99
N THR A 167 15.34 25.60 0.25
CA THR A 167 14.08 26.19 0.74
C THR A 167 14.21 27.70 0.95
N THR A 168 13.10 28.43 0.87
CA THR A 168 13.09 29.87 1.12
C THR A 168 12.95 30.19 2.62
N VAL A 169 13.37 31.40 3.01
CA VAL A 169 13.22 31.89 4.40
C VAL A 169 11.75 31.89 4.84
N ASP A 170 10.84 32.26 3.95
CA ASP A 170 9.40 32.32 4.26
C ASP A 170 8.80 30.93 4.53
N GLN A 171 9.22 29.91 3.77
CA GLN A 171 8.77 28.53 3.97
C GLN A 171 9.18 28.00 5.34
N ILE A 172 10.43 28.24 5.74
CA ILE A 172 10.96 27.75 7.02
C ILE A 172 10.37 28.50 8.21
N LYS A 173 10.08 29.80 8.06
CA LYS A 173 9.29 30.56 9.04
C LYS A 173 7.89 29.98 9.23
N ASN A 174 7.21 29.56 8.16
CA ASN A 174 5.90 28.91 8.25
C ASN A 174 5.95 27.55 8.97
N LEU A 175 7.09 26.86 8.95
CA LEU A 175 7.35 25.63 9.72
C LEU A 175 7.70 25.92 11.21
N GLY A 176 7.69 27.20 11.60
CA GLY A 176 7.91 27.66 12.96
C GLY A 176 9.39 27.74 13.35
N TYR A 177 10.30 27.91 12.39
CA TYR A 177 11.69 28.27 12.65
C TYR A 177 11.84 29.78 12.57
N GLU A 178 12.06 30.43 13.72
CA GLU A 178 12.15 31.89 13.80
C GLU A 178 13.59 32.40 13.95
N LYS A 179 14.42 31.61 14.64
CA LYS A 179 15.75 32.02 15.10
C LYS A 179 16.83 31.05 14.64
N ASP A 180 18.03 31.59 14.42
CA ASP A 180 19.25 30.82 14.21
C ASP A 180 19.83 30.31 15.54
N VAL A 181 20.94 29.57 15.47
CA VAL A 181 21.65 29.01 16.64
C VAL A 181 22.08 30.09 17.64
N ASN A 182 22.33 31.31 17.19
CA ASN A 182 22.75 32.43 18.04
C ASN A 182 21.56 33.22 18.60
N GLY A 183 20.33 32.83 18.28
CA GLY A 183 19.10 33.52 18.69
C GLY A 183 18.70 34.72 17.81
N ASN A 184 19.41 34.96 16.70
CA ASN A 184 19.08 36.03 15.76
C ASN A 184 17.95 35.59 14.82
N PRO A 185 17.11 36.53 14.32
CA PRO A 185 16.07 36.19 13.36
C PRO A 185 16.66 35.65 12.05
N ILE A 186 15.98 34.68 11.44
CA ILE A 186 16.38 34.12 10.15
C ILE A 186 16.05 35.12 9.03
N THR A 187 17.08 35.63 8.38
CA THR A 187 17.01 36.59 7.27
C THR A 187 17.80 36.14 6.04
N ASN A 188 18.80 35.26 6.20
CA ASN A 188 19.69 34.83 5.14
C ASN A 188 19.71 33.30 5.00
N ASP A 189 20.03 32.80 3.81
CA ASP A 189 20.08 31.38 3.48
C ASP A 189 21.32 30.65 4.03
N GLU A 190 22.39 31.40 4.27
CA GLU A 190 23.66 30.91 4.83
C GLU A 190 23.68 30.79 6.36
N GLN A 191 22.62 31.23 7.04
CA GLN A 191 22.49 31.08 8.50
C GLN A 191 22.36 29.62 8.89
N LEU A 192 23.01 29.28 10.01
CA LEU A 192 22.95 27.94 10.59
C LEU A 192 21.74 27.85 11.53
N ILE A 193 20.86 26.89 11.27
CA ILE A 193 19.61 26.69 12.00
C ILE A 193 19.68 25.32 12.70
N GLU A 194 19.23 25.26 13.95
CA GLU A 194 19.09 24.01 14.71
C GLU A 194 17.86 23.24 14.21
N LEU A 195 18.02 21.95 13.89
CA LEU A 195 16.94 21.08 13.40
C LEU A 195 16.04 20.63 14.55
N LYS A 196 14.71 20.76 14.40
CA LYS A 196 13.76 20.27 15.40
C LYS A 196 13.75 18.75 15.46
N MET A 197 13.42 18.21 16.64
CA MET A 197 13.55 16.77 16.96
C MET A 197 12.82 15.82 16.00
N GLN A 198 11.69 16.22 15.42
CA GLN A 198 10.87 15.37 14.55
C GLN A 198 11.01 15.72 13.06
N ASP A 199 11.78 16.77 12.75
CA ASP A 199 11.95 17.22 11.38
C ASP A 199 13.05 16.42 10.70
N VAL A 200 12.81 16.07 9.44
CA VAL A 200 13.73 15.25 8.65
C VAL A 200 13.99 15.92 7.31
N ILE A 201 15.26 15.90 6.92
CA ILE A 201 15.68 16.33 5.58
C ILE A 201 15.85 15.06 4.76
N ILE A 202 15.10 14.97 3.65
CA ILE A 202 15.08 13.79 2.79
C ILE A 202 15.87 14.02 1.50
N PRO A 203 16.47 12.97 0.90
CA PRO A 203 17.10 13.07 -0.41
C PRO A 203 16.09 13.46 -1.51
N LEU A 204 16.56 14.14 -2.55
CA LEU A 204 15.70 14.54 -3.69
C LEU A 204 15.02 13.33 -4.35
N GLU A 205 15.74 12.22 -4.51
CA GLU A 205 15.18 10.97 -5.08
C GLU A 205 14.00 10.44 -4.25
N SER A 206 14.08 10.56 -2.91
CA SER A 206 12.99 10.20 -2.00
C SER A 206 11.80 11.14 -2.19
N ALA A 207 12.06 12.45 -2.32
CA ALA A 207 11.03 13.44 -2.53
C ALA A 207 10.25 13.20 -3.84
N GLU A 208 10.96 12.92 -4.95
CA GLU A 208 10.32 12.58 -6.23
C GLU A 208 9.44 11.33 -6.13
N TYR A 209 9.93 10.30 -5.43
CA TYR A 209 9.17 9.08 -5.21
C TYR A 209 7.93 9.34 -4.33
N LEU A 210 8.05 10.13 -3.26
CA LEU A 210 6.94 10.50 -2.37
C LEU A 210 5.90 11.38 -3.06
N VAL A 211 6.29 12.25 -4.00
CA VAL A 211 5.35 13.00 -4.84
C VAL A 211 4.53 12.06 -5.72
N ASN A 212 5.11 10.96 -6.22
CA ASN A 212 4.33 9.95 -6.92
C ASN A 212 3.39 9.18 -5.98
N VAL A 213 3.81 8.94 -4.73
CA VAL A 213 2.96 8.34 -3.69
C VAL A 213 1.76 9.23 -3.36
N SER A 214 1.95 10.55 -3.23
CA SER A 214 0.84 11.46 -2.94
C SER A 214 -0.17 11.49 -4.09
N LYS A 215 0.30 11.55 -5.34
CA LYS A 215 -0.55 11.44 -6.54
C LYS A 215 -1.31 10.11 -6.60
N TYR A 216 -0.66 9.01 -6.19
CA TYR A 216 -1.32 7.71 -6.05
C TYR A 216 -2.44 7.75 -5.01
N ILE A 217 -2.19 8.32 -3.82
CA ILE A 217 -3.18 8.41 -2.74
C ILE A 217 -4.37 9.26 -3.17
N ASP A 218 -4.12 10.41 -3.80
CA ASP A 218 -5.19 11.29 -4.28
C ASP A 218 -6.06 10.62 -5.34
N PHE A 219 -5.44 9.90 -6.28
CA PHE A 219 -6.16 9.15 -7.30
C PHE A 219 -6.95 7.98 -6.69
N GLU A 220 -6.38 7.28 -5.70
CA GLU A 220 -7.07 6.22 -4.97
C GLU A 220 -8.28 6.78 -4.21
N LEU A 221 -8.13 7.89 -3.50
CA LEU A 221 -9.23 8.57 -2.81
C LEU A 221 -10.34 8.95 -3.78
N GLN A 222 -10.00 9.55 -4.92
CA GLN A 222 -10.98 10.02 -5.89
C GLN A 222 -11.70 8.87 -6.62
N LYS A 223 -10.97 7.90 -7.16
CA LYS A 223 -11.54 6.86 -8.03
C LYS A 223 -11.99 5.61 -7.29
N PHE A 224 -11.26 5.19 -6.27
CA PHE A 224 -11.59 3.98 -5.53
C PHE A 224 -12.59 4.26 -4.40
N PHE A 225 -12.34 5.31 -3.60
CA PHE A 225 -13.17 5.67 -2.46
C PHE A 225 -14.25 6.73 -2.73
N GLY A 226 -14.17 7.46 -3.84
CA GLY A 226 -15.11 8.54 -4.15
C GLY A 226 -14.99 9.75 -3.22
N LYS A 227 -13.81 9.98 -2.65
CA LYS A 227 -13.48 11.09 -1.74
C LYS A 227 -12.66 12.17 -2.44
N GLN A 228 -12.62 13.36 -1.86
CA GLN A 228 -11.77 14.45 -2.35
C GLN A 228 -10.27 14.09 -2.17
N PRO A 229 -9.39 14.58 -3.06
CA PRO A 229 -7.94 14.44 -2.89
C PRO A 229 -7.48 15.16 -1.61
N PHE A 230 -6.39 14.68 -1.03
CA PHE A 230 -5.85 15.21 0.22
C PHE A 230 -4.59 16.05 0.02
N TYR A 231 -3.65 15.57 -0.79
CA TYR A 231 -2.31 16.16 -0.91
C TYR A 231 -2.25 17.23 -2.00
N ASN A 232 -2.74 16.92 -3.21
CA ASN A 232 -2.74 17.78 -4.39
C ASN A 232 -1.35 18.39 -4.73
N LEU A 233 -0.29 17.61 -4.52
CA LEU A 233 1.10 18.04 -4.71
C LEU A 233 1.50 17.99 -6.19
N LYS A 234 2.13 19.06 -6.68
CA LYS A 234 2.66 19.12 -8.04
C LYS A 234 4.16 18.88 -8.06
N ASN A 235 4.85 19.54 -7.14
CA ASN A 235 6.31 19.62 -7.08
C ASN A 235 6.86 19.04 -5.76
N THR A 236 8.16 18.79 -5.72
CA THR A 236 8.87 18.34 -4.52
C THR A 236 8.88 19.39 -3.41
N GLN A 237 8.83 20.68 -3.76
CA GLN A 237 8.75 21.77 -2.78
C GLN A 237 7.43 21.78 -2.01
N ASP A 238 6.34 21.31 -2.63
CA ASP A 238 5.03 21.25 -1.98
C ASP A 238 5.01 20.16 -0.89
N LEU A 239 5.97 19.23 -0.89
CA LEU A 239 6.08 18.16 0.10
C LEU A 239 6.46 18.68 1.49
N LEU A 240 6.97 19.92 1.59
CA LEU A 240 7.35 20.55 2.86
C LEU A 240 6.15 20.66 3.80
N GLY A 241 6.35 20.22 5.05
CA GLY A 241 5.31 20.23 6.08
C GLY A 241 4.37 19.02 6.08
N HIS A 242 4.49 18.10 5.11
CA HIS A 242 3.77 16.84 5.16
C HIS A 242 4.47 15.80 6.03
N LEU A 243 3.67 15.03 6.77
CA LEU A 243 4.17 14.00 7.67
C LEU A 243 4.62 12.76 6.91
N VAL A 244 5.75 12.21 7.34
CA VAL A 244 6.28 10.92 6.87
C VAL A 244 6.49 9.99 8.05
N ILE A 245 6.31 8.69 7.83
CA ILE A 245 6.55 7.67 8.85
C ILE A 245 7.92 7.06 8.60
N GLY A 246 8.88 7.39 9.46
CA GLY A 246 10.18 6.72 9.51
C GLY A 246 10.06 5.36 10.21
N ALA A 247 10.11 4.27 9.45
CA ALA A 247 10.09 2.93 9.99
C ALA A 247 11.50 2.31 9.96
N CYS A 248 12.19 2.29 11.10
CA CYS A 248 13.47 1.60 11.24
C CYS A 248 13.29 0.35 12.11
N THR A 249 13.51 -0.83 11.54
CA THR A 249 13.35 -2.12 12.24
C THR A 249 14.53 -2.51 13.14
N SER A 250 15.50 -1.63 13.38
CA SER A 250 16.76 -1.97 14.09
C SER A 250 16.94 -1.32 15.47
N TYR A 251 15.89 -0.80 16.11
CA TYR A 251 15.92 -0.44 17.54
C TYR A 251 14.73 -1.02 18.32
N LEU A 252 14.61 -2.35 18.33
CA LEU A 252 14.00 -3.05 19.47
C LEU A 252 15.14 -3.37 20.44
N SER A 253 15.39 -2.41 21.34
CA SER A 253 16.43 -2.49 22.35
C SER A 253 16.13 -3.57 23.38
N ARG A 254 17.20 -4.08 24.00
CA ARG A 254 17.18 -4.77 25.29
C ARG A 254 16.21 -4.00 26.22
N ASN A 255 15.06 -4.60 26.51
CA ASN A 255 14.05 -4.19 27.48
C ASN A 255 13.85 -2.67 27.66
N TYR A 256 13.01 -2.04 26.84
CA TYR A 256 11.92 -1.19 27.31
C TYR A 256 10.84 -1.11 26.21
N ARG A 257 9.60 -1.47 26.56
CA ARG A 257 8.41 -1.30 25.71
C ARG A 257 8.23 0.20 25.45
N THR A 258 8.50 0.65 24.22
CA THR A 258 7.91 1.89 23.70
C THR A 258 7.30 1.61 22.33
N THR A 259 6.00 1.37 22.35
CA THR A 259 5.12 1.57 21.20
C THR A 259 5.11 3.07 20.89
N ASN A 260 5.97 3.52 19.97
CA ASN A 260 5.85 4.87 19.41
C ASN A 260 4.70 4.89 18.41
N TRP A 261 3.50 5.20 18.91
CA TRP A 261 2.42 5.74 18.11
C TRP A 261 2.71 7.23 17.93
N ILE A 262 2.92 7.67 16.70
CA ILE A 262 3.11 9.09 16.35
C ILE A 262 1.71 9.63 16.03
N TYR A 263 1.24 10.61 16.81
CA TYR A 263 0.11 11.49 16.48
C TYR A 263 0.63 12.71 15.72
#